data_AF-A0A538SIY2-F1
#
_entry.id   AF-A0A538SIY2-F1
#
_cell.length_a   1.000
_cell.length_b   1.000
_cell.length_c   1.000
_cell.angle_alpha   90.00
_cell.angle_beta   90.00
_cell.angle_gamma   90.00
#
_symmetry.space_group_name_H-M   'P 1'
#
loop_
_entity.id
_entity.type
_entity.pdbx_description
1 polymer ?
#
loop_
_entity_poly.entity_id
_entity_poly.type
_entity_poly.pdbx_seq_one_letter_code
_entity_poly.pdbx_strand_id
1 'polypeptide(L)'
;MLRETIVPSADPALEIPAGSGARFDRIHAALASLRHEERRLERLGLETPLARCRAQRRYWEFLSALFSSAGQDSVAGRPDGDDSWRGVGQE
;
A
#
# COMPACT_ATOMS: atom_id res chain seq x y z
N MET A 1 4.84 29.67 -4.01
CA MET A 1 4.60 28.27 -3.60
C MET A 1 5.75 27.43 -4.15
N LEU A 2 6.71 27.04 -3.32
CA LEU A 2 7.81 26.18 -3.76
C LEU A 2 7.26 24.76 -3.91
N ARG A 3 7.17 24.27 -5.15
CA ARG A 3 7.02 22.83 -5.42
C ARG A 3 8.34 22.18 -5.02
N GLU A 4 8.49 21.85 -3.74
CA GLU A 4 9.54 20.94 -3.30
C GLU A 4 9.42 19.66 -4.12
N THR A 5 10.52 19.29 -4.76
CA THR A 5 10.65 18.16 -5.67
C THR A 5 10.42 16.87 -4.88
N ILE A 6 9.16 16.44 -4.79
CA ILE A 6 8.83 15.11 -4.31
C ILE A 6 9.49 14.13 -5.29
N VAL A 7 10.28 13.20 -4.76
CA VAL A 7 10.86 12.13 -5.60
C VAL A 7 9.70 11.43 -6.30
N PRO A 8 9.70 11.29 -7.65
CA PRO A 8 8.52 10.82 -8.39
C PRO A 8 7.98 9.47 -7.92
N SER A 9 8.82 8.63 -7.33
CA SER A 9 8.41 7.35 -6.75
C SER A 9 7.49 7.48 -5.52
N ALA A 10 7.59 8.57 -4.78
CA ALA A 10 6.83 8.83 -3.55
C ALA A 10 5.60 9.73 -3.75
N ASP A 11 5.33 10.16 -4.99
CA ASP A 11 4.18 11.00 -5.30
C ASP A 11 2.87 10.19 -5.18
N PRO A 12 1.98 10.55 -4.23
CA PRO A 12 0.70 9.88 -4.06
C PRO A 12 -0.31 10.22 -5.16
N ALA A 13 -0.07 11.25 -5.98
CA ALA A 13 -0.93 11.61 -7.10
C ALA A 13 -0.76 10.67 -8.32
N LEU A 14 0.27 9.83 -8.31
CA LEU A 14 0.51 8.84 -9.36
C LEU A 14 -0.25 7.55 -9.07
N GLU A 15 -0.85 6.98 -10.10
CA GLU A 15 -1.60 5.73 -10.00
C GLU A 15 -0.73 4.59 -9.44
N ILE A 16 -1.35 3.78 -8.57
CA ILE A 16 -0.75 2.54 -8.10
C ILE A 16 -0.94 1.48 -9.19
N PRO A 17 0.12 0.79 -9.63
CA PRO A 17 0.02 -0.25 -10.64
C PRO A 17 -0.99 -1.35 -10.27
N ALA A 18 -1.75 -1.81 -11.27
CA ALA A 18 -2.74 -2.87 -11.08
C ALA A 18 -2.10 -4.22 -10.75
N GLY A 19 -0.93 -4.54 -11.32
CA GLY A 19 -0.21 -5.79 -11.07
C GLY A 19 0.38 -5.84 -9.65
N SER A 20 0.18 -6.96 -8.94
CA SER A 20 0.63 -7.14 -7.55
C SER A 20 2.15 -6.95 -7.40
N GLY A 21 2.96 -7.55 -8.27
CA GLY A 21 4.43 -7.38 -8.24
C GLY A 21 4.85 -5.92 -8.43
N ALA A 22 4.43 -5.29 -9.53
CA ALA A 22 4.74 -3.89 -9.84
C ALA A 22 4.26 -2.91 -8.76
N ARG A 23 3.15 -3.24 -8.08
CA ARG A 23 2.64 -2.49 -6.94
C ARG A 23 3.58 -2.56 -5.75
N PHE A 24 4.02 -3.74 -5.34
CA PHE A 24 4.97 -3.90 -4.24
C PHE A 24 6.31 -3.25 -4.55
N ASP A 25 6.81 -3.39 -5.78
CA ASP A 25 8.05 -2.74 -6.22
C ASP A 25 7.96 -1.21 -6.09
N ARG A 26 6.84 -0.61 -6.51
CA ARG A 26 6.59 0.83 -6.36
C ARG A 26 6.55 1.24 -4.89
N ILE A 27 5.82 0.50 -4.06
CA ILE A 27 5.71 0.79 -2.62
C ILE A 27 7.08 0.71 -1.94
N HIS A 28 7.86 -0.33 -2.23
CA HIS A 28 9.20 -0.48 -1.67
C HIS A 28 10.16 0.63 -2.13
N ALA A 29 10.10 1.00 -3.42
CA ALA A 29 10.89 2.12 -3.94
C ALA A 29 10.52 3.46 -3.28
N ALA A 30 9.22 3.72 -3.07
CA ALA A 30 8.74 4.92 -2.37
C ALA A 30 9.24 4.96 -0.92
N LEU A 31 9.10 3.86 -0.18
CA LEU A 31 9.55 3.75 1.22
C LEU A 31 11.07 3.92 1.36
N ALA A 32 11.85 3.31 0.47
CA ALA A 32 13.31 3.45 0.48
C ALA A 32 13.74 4.90 0.23
N SER A 33 13.09 5.57 -0.72
CA SER A 33 13.34 6.98 -1.02
C SER A 33 12.99 7.90 0.16
N LEU A 34 11.81 7.70 0.77
CA LEU A 34 11.36 8.50 1.92
C LEU A 34 12.27 8.31 3.14
N ARG A 35 12.75 7.10 3.42
CA ARG A 35 13.74 6.85 4.49
C ARG A 35 15.09 7.51 4.24
N HIS A 36 15.49 7.68 2.99
CA HIS A 36 16.69 8.42 2.66
C HIS A 36 16.48 9.92 2.88
N GLU A 37 15.35 10.46 2.42
CA GLU A 37 15.03 11.88 2.57
C GLU A 37 14.82 12.26 4.04
N GLU A 38 14.16 11.43 4.83
CA GLU A 38 13.99 11.64 6.28
C GLU A 38 15.34 11.84 6.98
N ARG A 39 16.31 10.93 6.75
CA ARG A 39 17.67 11.05 7.29
C ARG A 39 18.41 12.28 6.78
N ARG A 40 18.10 12.76 5.57
CA ARG A 40 18.67 13.99 5.02
C ARG A 40 18.08 15.21 5.71
N LEU A 41 16.76 15.27 5.88
CA LEU A 41 16.04 16.36 6.53
C LEU A 41 16.36 16.46 8.02
N GLU A 42 16.48 15.33 8.72
CA GLU A 42 16.93 15.26 10.12
C GLU A 42 18.33 15.87 10.29
N ARG A 43 19.27 15.54 9.40
CA ARG A 43 20.62 16.12 9.42
C ARG A 43 20.64 17.63 9.14
N LEU A 44 19.65 18.13 8.39
CA LEU A 44 19.53 19.55 8.06
C LEU A 44 18.72 20.33 9.11
N GLY A 45 18.09 19.66 10.09
CA GLY A 45 17.24 20.31 11.09
C GLY A 45 15.95 20.90 10.51
N LEU A 46 15.45 20.36 9.40
CA LEU A 46 14.27 20.89 8.69
C LEU A 46 12.99 20.21 9.17
N GLU A 47 12.41 20.71 10.27
CA GLU A 47 11.26 20.07 10.95
C GLU A 47 9.98 20.00 10.11
N THR A 48 9.60 21.09 9.43
CA THR A 48 8.35 21.10 8.63
C THR A 48 8.41 20.13 7.44
N PRO A 49 9.48 20.13 6.61
CA PRO A 49 9.66 19.11 5.58
C PRO A 49 9.74 17.69 6.16
N LEU A 50 10.39 17.52 7.32
CA LEU A 50 10.51 16.22 7.99
C LEU A 50 9.15 15.66 8.41
N ALA A 51 8.29 16.49 9.01
CA ALA A 51 6.92 16.10 9.37
C ALA A 51 6.12 15.65 8.14
N ARG A 52 6.25 16.37 7.02
CA ARG A 52 5.61 16.01 5.75
C ARG A 52 6.15 14.70 5.18
N CYS A 53 7.46 14.50 5.18
CA CYS A 53 8.11 13.26 4.76
C CYS A 53 7.60 12.06 5.57
N ARG A 54 7.51 12.19 6.90
CA ARG A 54 6.95 11.16 7.78
C ARG A 54 5.47 10.90 7.55
N ALA A 55 4.68 11.91 7.21
CA ALA A 55 3.28 11.73 6.82
C ALA A 55 3.15 10.92 5.51
N GLN A 56 3.97 11.22 4.50
CA GLN A 56 4.02 10.43 3.27
C GLN A 56 4.48 8.99 3.54
N ARG A 57 5.49 8.80 4.40
CA ARG A 57 5.98 7.46 4.76
C ARG A 57 4.87 6.60 5.37
N ARG A 58 4.09 7.16 6.31
CA ARG A 58 2.94 6.47 6.93
C ARG A 58 1.88 6.07 5.90
N TYR A 59 1.61 6.91 4.90
CA TYR A 59 0.70 6.56 3.81
C TYR A 59 1.19 5.34 3.01
N TRP A 60 2.47 5.32 2.64
CA TRP A 60 3.04 4.19 1.91
C TRP A 60 3.15 2.91 2.75
N GLU A 61 3.41 3.04 4.05
CA GLU A 61 3.36 1.92 5.01
C GLU A 61 1.93 1.34 5.10
N PHE A 62 0.91 2.21 5.14
CA PHE A 62 -0.49 1.80 5.10
C PHE A 62 -0.83 1.04 3.82
N LEU A 63 -0.43 1.56 2.65
CA LEU A 63 -0.65 0.85 1.38
C LEU A 63 0.03 -0.52 1.36
N SER A 64 1.26 -0.61 1.88
CA SER A 64 1.97 -1.89 2.00
C SER A 64 1.15 -2.88 2.81
N ALA A 65 0.65 -2.48 3.99
CA ALA A 65 -0.16 -3.34 4.84
C ALA A 65 -1.49 -3.73 4.17
N LEU A 66 -2.18 -2.77 3.56
CA LEU A 66 -3.45 -2.97 2.87
C LEU A 66 -3.35 -4.02 1.75
N PHE A 67 -2.30 -3.95 0.93
CA PHE A 67 -2.14 -4.89 -0.18
C PHE A 67 -1.58 -6.24 0.26
N SER A 68 -0.88 -6.31 1.39
CA SER A 68 -0.50 -7.58 2.01
C SER A 68 -1.72 -8.31 2.60
N SER A 69 -2.71 -7.60 3.16
CA SER A 69 -3.93 -8.23 3.70
C SER A 69 -4.92 -8.65 2.61
N ALA A 70 -5.10 -7.83 1.57
CA ALA A 70 -6.03 -8.14 0.46
C ALA A 70 -5.62 -9.39 -0.36
N GLY A 71 -4.36 -9.82 -0.29
CA GLY A 71 -3.89 -11.06 -0.89
C GLY A 71 -4.35 -12.34 -0.16
N GLN A 72 -4.80 -12.23 1.10
CA GLN A 72 -5.19 -13.38 1.92
C GLN A 72 -6.65 -13.78 1.75
N ASP A 73 -7.53 -12.86 1.32
CA ASP A 73 -8.95 -13.14 1.14
C ASP A 73 -9.27 -13.97 -0.13
N SER A 74 -8.29 -14.18 -1.01
CA SER A 74 -8.49 -14.92 -2.28
C SER A 74 -8.30 -16.44 -2.17
N VAL A 75 -8.01 -16.99 -0.97
CA VAL A 75 -7.76 -18.44 -0.76
C VAL A 75 -8.63 -19.03 0.37
N ALA A 76 -9.78 -18.43 0.68
CA ALA A 76 -10.83 -19.15 1.37
C ALA A 76 -11.70 -19.83 0.32
N GLY A 77 -11.32 -21.06 -0.03
CA GLY A 77 -12.06 -21.93 -0.93
C GLY A 77 -13.55 -21.89 -0.57
N ARG A 78 -14.35 -21.46 -1.54
CA ARG A 78 -15.78 -21.77 -1.55
C ARG A 78 -15.86 -23.29 -1.38
N PRO A 79 -16.37 -23.82 -0.24
CA PRO A 79 -16.69 -25.24 -0.22
C PRO A 79 -17.65 -25.44 -1.38
N ASP A 80 -17.26 -26.37 -2.25
CA ASP A 80 -18.05 -26.83 -3.36
C ASP A 80 -19.49 -26.98 -2.87
N GLY A 81 -20.39 -26.23 -3.51
CA GLY A 81 -21.79 -26.19 -3.12
C GLY A 81 -22.37 -27.56 -3.42
N ASP A 82 -22.27 -28.47 -2.45
CA ASP A 82 -23.13 -29.62 -2.38
C ASP A 82 -24.55 -29.07 -2.23
N ASP A 83 -25.30 -29.15 -3.32
CA ASP A 83 -26.70 -28.78 -3.52
C ASP A 83 -27.63 -29.70 -2.69
N SER A 84 -27.26 -30.01 -1.45
CA SER A 84 -27.93 -30.91 -0.52
C SER A 84 -29.06 -30.19 0.25
N TRP A 85 -29.92 -29.47 -0.46
CA TRP A 85 -31.21 -28.99 0.09
C TRP A 85 -32.43 -29.40 -0.74
N ARG A 86 -32.28 -30.10 -1.87
CA ARG A 86 -33.40 -30.55 -2.72
C ARG A 86 -33.96 -31.95 -2.36
N GLY A 87 -34.08 -32.25 -1.07
CA GLY A 87 -34.42 -33.62 -0.65
C GLY A 87 -35.11 -33.77 0.69
N VAL A 88 -36.08 -32.92 1.06
CA VAL A 88 -37.06 -33.28 2.11
C VAL A 88 -38.43 -32.71 1.75
N GLY A 89 -39.33 -33.59 1.33
CA GLY A 89 -40.72 -33.26 1.00
C GLY A 89 -41.40 -34.39 0.21
N GLN A 90 -41.25 -35.63 0.68
CA GLN A 90 -42.28 -36.64 0.43
C GLN A 90 -43.36 -36.42 1.48
N GLU A 91 -44.57 -36.12 1.03
CA GLU A 91 -45.85 -36.63 1.57
C GLU A 91 -46.94 -36.44 0.51
#